data_AF-A0A961KZ32-F1
#
_entry.id   AF-A0A961KZ32-F1
#
_cell.length_a   1.000
_cell.length_b   1.000
_cell.length_c   1.000
_cell.angle_alpha   90.00
_cell.angle_beta   90.00
_cell.angle_gamma   90.00
#
_symmetry.space_group_name_H-M   'P 1'
#
loop_
_entity.id
_entity.type
_entity.pdbx_description
1 polymer ?
#
loop_
_entity_poly.entity_id
_entity_poly.type
_entity_poly.pdbx_seq_one_letter_code
_entity_poly.pdbx_strand_id
1 'polypeptide(L)'
;MSEEFDHVIVGAGTAGCLLANRLSASGERRVLLVEAGGRDNYPWIHIPVGYLYCIGNPRTDWMYSTEAEPGLNGRSLRYPRGRVLGGCSSINGMIYMRGQARDYDAWAELTGEADWAWSSVLPDFIAHESHWRAGPGADPAFNRLHGADGE
;
A
#
# COMPACT_ATOMS: atom_id res chain seq x y z
N MET A 1 -9.61 20.58 -25.67
CA MET A 1 -9.98 19.19 -26.03
C MET A 1 -10.08 18.41 -24.73
N SER A 2 -11.15 17.64 -24.52
CA SER A 2 -11.22 16.71 -23.40
C SER A 2 -10.39 15.48 -23.73
N GLU A 3 -9.47 15.09 -22.85
CA GLU A 3 -8.81 13.79 -22.95
C GLU A 3 -9.69 12.72 -22.31
N GLU A 4 -9.95 11.63 -23.03
CA GLU A 4 -10.70 10.48 -22.53
C GLU A 4 -9.76 9.45 -21.88
N PHE A 5 -10.19 8.81 -20.79
CA PHE A 5 -9.44 7.76 -20.10
C PHE A 5 -10.37 6.58 -19.82
N ASP A 6 -9.86 5.35 -19.92
CA ASP A 6 -10.61 4.13 -19.58
C ASP A 6 -10.79 4.00 -18.07
N HIS A 7 -9.79 4.47 -17.31
CA HIS A 7 -9.80 4.43 -15.86
C HIS A 7 -9.27 5.75 -15.28
N VAL A 8 -9.96 6.25 -14.25
CA VAL A 8 -9.50 7.36 -13.41
C VAL A 8 -9.32 6.84 -11.99
N ILE A 9 -8.09 6.85 -11.50
CA ILE A 9 -7.74 6.44 -10.15
C ILE A 9 -7.47 7.69 -9.33
N VAL A 10 -8.23 7.86 -8.25
CA VAL A 10 -8.11 9.00 -7.34
C VAL A 10 -7.28 8.57 -6.13
N GLY A 11 -6.06 9.09 -6.05
CA GLY A 11 -5.05 8.79 -5.04
C GLY A 11 -3.94 7.90 -5.60
N ALA A 12 -2.73 8.45 -5.72
CA ALA A 12 -1.52 7.71 -6.05
C ALA A 12 -0.84 7.15 -4.78
N GLY A 13 -1.64 6.49 -3.95
CA GLY A 13 -1.17 5.80 -2.74
C GLY A 13 -0.75 4.37 -3.01
N THR A 14 -0.51 3.60 -1.94
CA THR A 14 -0.06 2.21 -1.99
C THR A 14 -0.88 1.32 -2.94
N ALA A 15 -2.21 1.33 -2.84
CA ALA A 15 -3.06 0.55 -3.74
C ALA A 15 -3.26 1.22 -5.12
N GLY A 16 -3.35 2.55 -5.16
CA GLY A 16 -3.62 3.30 -6.39
C GLY A 16 -2.48 3.20 -7.40
N CYS A 17 -1.23 3.28 -6.95
CA CYS A 17 -0.06 3.08 -7.80
C CYS A 17 0.00 1.63 -8.34
N LEU A 18 -0.26 0.63 -7.51
CA LEU A 18 -0.29 -0.77 -7.94
C LEU A 18 -1.37 -1.01 -8.99
N LEU A 19 -2.58 -0.51 -8.74
CA LEU A 19 -3.70 -0.64 -9.68
C LEU A 19 -3.41 0.07 -11.00
N ALA A 20 -2.84 1.29 -10.96
CA ALA A 20 -2.45 2.03 -12.15
C ALA A 20 -1.39 1.28 -12.96
N ASN A 21 -0.38 0.72 -12.29
CA ASN A 21 0.66 -0.10 -12.92
C ASN A 21 0.04 -1.30 -13.64
N ARG A 22 -0.78 -2.09 -12.94
CA ARG A 22 -1.40 -3.31 -13.50
C ARG A 22 -2.36 -3.01 -14.65
N LEU A 23 -3.22 -1.99 -14.53
CA LEU A 23 -4.18 -1.64 -15.58
C LEU A 23 -3.52 -1.07 -16.83
N SER A 24 -2.41 -0.35 -16.68
CA SER A 24 -1.70 0.28 -17.82
C SER A 24 -0.65 -0.62 -18.47
N ALA A 25 -0.32 -1.78 -17.87
CA ALA A 25 0.81 -2.62 -18.26
C ALA A 25 0.78 -3.10 -19.72
N SER A 26 -0.40 -3.39 -20.30
CA SER A 26 -0.50 -3.82 -21.71
C SER A 26 -0.44 -2.65 -22.71
N GLY A 27 -0.56 -1.41 -22.26
CA GLY A 27 -0.71 -0.23 -23.11
C GLY A 27 -2.09 -0.11 -23.78
N GLU A 28 -2.98 -1.08 -23.60
CA GLU A 28 -4.33 -1.07 -24.19
C GLU A 28 -5.31 -0.15 -23.46
N ARG A 29 -5.02 0.18 -22.19
CA ARG A 29 -5.86 1.03 -21.34
C ARG A 29 -5.17 2.34 -21.02
N ARG A 30 -5.87 3.46 -21.24
CA ARG A 30 -5.46 4.80 -20.83
C ARG A 30 -5.90 5.02 -19.39
N VAL A 31 -4.92 5.13 -18.49
CA VAL A 31 -5.17 5.33 -17.05
C VAL A 31 -4.75 6.73 -16.63
N LEU A 32 -5.67 7.49 -16.04
CA LEU A 32 -5.36 8.73 -15.35
C LEU A 32 -5.20 8.45 -13.85
N LEU A 33 -4.03 8.76 -13.31
CA LEU A 33 -3.76 8.69 -11.87
C LEU A 33 -3.67 10.11 -11.30
N VAL A 34 -4.56 10.45 -10.36
CA VAL A 34 -4.65 11.79 -9.75
C VAL A 34 -4.16 11.72 -8.31
N GLU A 35 -3.22 12.59 -7.94
CA GLU A 35 -2.69 12.69 -6.57
C GLU A 35 -2.82 14.11 -6.03
N ALA A 36 -3.24 14.23 -4.77
CA ALA A 36 -3.41 15.53 -4.09
C ALA A 36 -2.09 16.10 -3.54
N GLY A 37 -1.09 15.24 -3.34
CA GLY A 37 0.25 15.57 -2.92
C GLY A 37 1.23 15.87 -4.06
N GLY A 38 2.47 16.15 -3.67
CA GLY A 38 3.58 16.36 -4.61
C GLY A 38 4.26 15.05 -5.02
N ARG A 39 5.35 15.18 -5.78
CA ARG A 39 6.26 14.07 -6.06
C ARG A 39 6.98 13.62 -4.78
N ASP A 40 7.34 12.35 -4.72
CA ASP A 40 8.08 11.72 -3.62
C ASP A 40 9.58 12.08 -3.61
N ASN A 41 9.94 13.30 -4.00
CA ASN A 41 11.33 13.74 -4.13
C ASN A 41 11.91 14.37 -2.84
N TYR A 42 11.27 14.12 -1.69
CA TYR A 42 11.79 14.58 -0.41
C TYR A 42 12.84 13.57 0.10
N PRO A 43 14.10 13.95 0.37
CA PRO A 43 15.16 12.99 0.67
C PRO A 43 14.85 12.03 1.83
N TRP A 44 14.08 12.49 2.82
CA TRP A 44 13.69 11.68 3.97
C TRP A 44 12.71 10.55 3.65
N ILE A 45 12.02 10.58 2.51
CA ILE A 45 11.19 9.45 2.04
C ILE A 45 12.07 8.23 1.73
N HIS A 46 13.26 8.48 1.17
CA HIS A 46 14.17 7.43 0.67
C HIS A 46 15.17 6.95 1.72
N ILE A 47 15.13 7.51 2.93
CA ILE A 47 15.93 7.06 4.08
C ILE A 47 14.98 6.26 4.98
N PRO A 48 15.26 4.98 5.29
CA PRO A 48 14.34 4.13 6.05
C PRO A 48 13.78 4.75 7.35
N VAL A 49 14.63 5.31 8.21
CA VAL A 49 14.19 5.99 9.45
C VAL A 49 13.68 7.43 9.20
N GLY A 50 13.78 7.91 7.96
CA GLY A 50 13.40 9.26 7.54
C GLY A 50 11.90 9.53 7.59
N TYR A 51 11.05 8.50 7.73
CA TYR A 51 9.60 8.67 7.91
C TYR A 51 9.24 9.57 9.10
N LEU A 52 10.10 9.63 10.13
CA LEU A 52 9.96 10.54 11.29
C LEU A 52 9.97 12.02 10.90
N TYR A 53 10.62 12.38 9.79
CA TYR A 53 10.64 13.74 9.23
C TYR A 53 9.51 14.00 8.22
N CYS A 54 8.79 12.94 7.84
CA CYS A 54 7.66 12.99 6.92
C CYS A 54 6.32 13.10 7.67
N ILE A 55 6.20 12.45 8.83
CA ILE A 55 5.04 12.56 9.72
C ILE A 55 4.98 13.97 10.32
N GLY A 56 3.80 14.60 10.28
CA GLY A 56 3.63 15.96 10.78
C GLY A 56 4.26 17.05 9.90
N ASN A 57 4.62 16.70 8.65
CA ASN A 57 5.18 17.63 7.68
C ASN A 57 4.17 17.87 6.53
N PRO A 58 3.68 19.09 6.31
CA PRO A 58 2.65 19.36 5.29
C PRO A 58 3.12 19.09 3.85
N ARG A 59 4.42 18.87 3.61
CA ARG A 59 4.95 18.43 2.32
C ARG A 59 4.53 16.99 1.99
N THR A 60 4.33 16.15 3.00
CA THR A 60 4.21 14.69 2.85
C THR A 60 3.06 14.09 3.66
N ASP A 61 2.45 14.84 4.57
CA ASP A 61 1.37 14.41 5.46
C ASP A 61 0.13 15.30 5.27
N TRP A 62 -1.04 14.69 5.34
CA TRP A 62 -2.34 15.38 5.38
C TRP A 62 -2.55 16.19 6.67
N MET A 63 -1.77 15.93 7.73
CA MET A 63 -1.86 16.64 9.01
C MET A 63 -3.20 16.45 9.74
N TYR A 64 -3.87 15.31 9.51
CA TYR A 64 -5.12 15.01 10.20
C TYR A 64 -4.90 14.84 11.71
N SER A 65 -5.95 15.15 12.45
CA SER A 65 -6.06 14.88 13.87
C SER A 65 -7.42 14.24 14.14
N THR A 66 -7.47 13.31 15.09
CA THR A 66 -8.73 12.72 15.53
C THR A 66 -9.55 13.77 16.29
N GLU A 67 -10.86 13.55 16.41
CA GLU A 67 -11.62 14.24 17.45
C GLU A 67 -11.09 13.87 18.85
N ALA A 68 -11.43 14.68 19.85
CA ALA A 68 -11.08 14.39 21.23
C ALA A 68 -11.87 13.18 21.74
N GLU A 69 -11.17 12.15 22.20
CA GLU A 69 -11.79 10.89 22.61
C GLU A 69 -11.91 10.78 24.13
N PRO A 70 -13.13 10.66 24.70
CA PRO A 70 -13.31 10.43 26.13
C PRO A 70 -12.53 9.24 26.68
N GLY A 71 -12.49 8.11 25.94
CA GLY A 71 -11.70 6.93 26.29
C GLY A 71 -10.19 7.16 26.32
N LEU A 72 -9.71 8.30 25.81
CA LEU A 72 -8.31 8.72 25.84
C LEU A 72 -8.09 9.94 26.75
N ASN A 73 -8.97 10.15 27.73
CA ASN A 73 -8.99 11.32 28.63
C ASN A 73 -9.13 12.66 27.89
N GLY A 74 -9.93 12.69 26.83
CA GLY A 74 -10.19 13.90 26.04
C GLY A 74 -9.03 14.31 25.13
N ARG A 75 -8.05 13.42 24.88
CA ARG A 75 -6.96 13.71 23.94
C ARG A 75 -7.43 13.60 22.50
N SER A 76 -6.95 14.53 21.67
CA SER A 76 -6.92 14.43 20.21
C SER A 76 -5.54 13.93 19.79
N LEU A 77 -5.49 12.95 18.89
CA LEU A 77 -4.26 12.32 18.42
C LEU A 77 -3.94 12.74 16.99
N ARG A 78 -2.65 12.86 16.67
CA ARG A 78 -2.21 12.99 15.26
C ARG A 78 -2.57 11.71 14.51
N TYR A 79 -3.09 11.87 13.30
CA TYR A 79 -3.49 10.76 12.43
C TYR A 79 -2.76 10.85 11.08
N PRO A 80 -1.45 10.54 11.04
CA PRO A 80 -0.63 10.78 9.87
C PRO A 80 -1.09 9.97 8.67
N ARG A 81 -1.26 10.65 7.52
CA ARG A 81 -1.62 10.04 6.24
C ARG A 81 -0.80 10.65 5.13
N GLY A 82 -0.18 9.80 4.31
CA GLY A 82 0.68 10.27 3.22
C GLY A 82 -0.10 11.12 2.21
N ARG A 83 0.41 12.32 1.92
CA ARG A 83 -0.06 13.25 0.90
C ARG A 83 1.08 13.54 -0.07
N VAL A 84 1.46 12.53 -0.84
CA VAL A 84 2.61 12.50 -1.76
C VAL A 84 2.41 11.30 -2.70
N LEU A 85 3.02 11.29 -3.88
CA LEU A 85 3.11 10.06 -4.70
C LEU A 85 3.65 8.89 -3.85
N GLY A 86 3.00 7.73 -3.96
CA GLY A 86 3.18 6.55 -3.10
C GLY A 86 2.36 6.61 -1.80
N GLY A 87 1.85 7.77 -1.39
CA GLY A 87 0.98 7.93 -0.23
C GLY A 87 1.62 7.40 1.05
N CYS A 88 0.92 6.53 1.77
CA CYS A 88 1.42 6.00 3.04
C CYS A 88 2.63 5.07 2.87
N SER A 89 2.84 4.42 1.72
CA SER A 89 4.06 3.62 1.52
C SER A 89 5.33 4.48 1.42
N SER A 90 5.19 5.77 1.10
CA SER A 90 6.31 6.73 1.10
C SER A 90 6.65 7.28 2.49
N ILE A 91 5.80 7.05 3.50
CA ILE A 91 5.97 7.65 4.84
C ILE A 91 5.72 6.66 5.99
N ASN A 92 5.73 5.35 5.73
CA ASN A 92 5.54 4.32 6.76
C ASN A 92 6.88 3.87 7.37
N GLY A 93 6.80 2.98 8.37
CA GLY A 93 7.99 2.39 9.00
C GLY A 93 8.59 1.18 8.24
N MET A 94 8.18 0.94 6.99
CA MET A 94 8.55 -0.18 6.10
C MET A 94 8.48 -1.58 6.72
N ILE A 95 7.62 -1.78 7.71
CA ILE A 95 7.36 -3.10 8.25
C ILE A 95 6.55 -3.88 7.23
N TYR A 96 7.10 -5.00 6.73
CA TYR A 96 6.37 -5.96 5.92
C TYR A 96 5.81 -7.07 6.82
N MET A 97 4.49 -7.19 6.87
CA MET A 97 3.76 -8.26 7.56
C MET A 97 2.49 -8.55 6.78
N ARG A 98 2.06 -9.81 6.79
CA ARG A 98 0.75 -10.24 6.31
C ARG A 98 -0.18 -10.44 7.51
N GLY A 99 -1.49 -10.33 7.28
CA GLY A 99 -2.51 -10.77 8.24
C GLY A 99 -2.41 -12.27 8.54
N GLN A 100 -3.13 -12.72 9.56
CA GLN A 100 -3.30 -14.15 9.84
C GLN A 100 -4.28 -14.74 8.81
N ALA A 101 -4.12 -16.02 8.44
CA ALA A 101 -5.04 -16.68 7.50
C ALA A 101 -6.52 -16.49 7.87
N ARG A 102 -6.84 -16.61 9.17
CA ARG A 102 -8.18 -16.38 9.72
C ARG A 102 -8.75 -14.99 9.45
N ASP A 103 -7.92 -13.96 9.29
CA ASP A 103 -8.38 -12.60 9.06
C ASP A 103 -9.00 -12.49 7.65
N TYR A 104 -8.37 -13.14 6.68
CA TYR A 104 -8.83 -13.24 5.29
C TYR A 104 -10.01 -14.18 5.14
N ASP A 105 -9.98 -15.35 5.79
CA ASP A 105 -11.12 -16.28 5.80
C ASP A 105 -12.36 -15.64 6.42
N ALA A 106 -12.19 -14.82 7.48
CA ALA A 106 -13.28 -14.04 8.06
C ALA A 106 -13.83 -12.99 7.08
N TRP A 107 -12.98 -12.35 6.26
CA TRP A 107 -13.46 -11.45 5.21
C TRP A 107 -14.27 -12.19 4.14
N ALA A 108 -13.82 -13.37 3.72
CA ALA A 108 -14.57 -14.19 2.77
C ALA A 108 -15.95 -14.58 3.31
N GLU A 109 -16.04 -14.97 4.59
CA GLU A 109 -17.31 -15.28 5.23
C GLU A 109 -18.24 -14.04 5.32
N LEU A 110 -17.70 -12.90 5.77
CA LEU A 110 -18.49 -11.68 5.97
C LEU A 110 -18.99 -11.08 4.66
N THR A 111 -18.22 -11.19 3.59
CA THR A 111 -18.56 -10.63 2.27
C THR A 111 -19.32 -11.62 1.39
N GLY A 112 -19.20 -12.92 1.66
CA GLY A 112 -19.69 -13.99 0.77
C GLY A 112 -18.81 -14.20 -0.47
N GLU A 113 -17.64 -13.57 -0.54
CA GLU A 113 -16.71 -13.64 -1.66
C GLU A 113 -15.50 -14.53 -1.34
N ALA A 114 -15.46 -15.73 -1.92
CA ALA A 114 -14.40 -16.71 -1.68
C ALA A 114 -13.00 -16.25 -2.14
N ASP A 115 -12.93 -15.23 -2.99
CA ASP A 115 -11.67 -14.66 -3.48
C ASP A 115 -10.89 -13.94 -2.36
N TRP A 116 -11.55 -13.59 -1.24
CA TRP A 116 -10.88 -13.05 -0.06
C TRP A 116 -10.29 -14.11 0.87
N ALA A 117 -10.57 -15.40 0.67
CA ALA A 117 -10.05 -16.46 1.54
C ALA A 117 -8.51 -16.53 1.47
N TRP A 118 -7.85 -16.97 2.54
CA TRP A 118 -6.38 -17.00 2.61
C TRP A 118 -5.74 -17.74 1.43
N SER A 119 -6.33 -18.86 1.03
CA SER A 119 -5.87 -19.66 -0.10
C SER A 119 -5.90 -18.89 -1.43
N SER A 120 -6.83 -17.95 -1.58
CA SER A 120 -7.06 -17.16 -2.78
C SER A 120 -6.13 -15.94 -2.85
N VAL A 121 -5.84 -15.30 -1.71
CA VAL A 121 -4.99 -14.09 -1.64
C VAL A 121 -3.50 -14.38 -1.47
N LEU A 122 -3.12 -15.56 -0.96
CA LEU A 122 -1.70 -15.94 -0.79
C LEU A 122 -0.90 -15.85 -2.11
N PRO A 123 -1.40 -16.30 -3.27
CA PRO A 123 -0.73 -16.10 -4.55
C PRO A 123 -0.41 -14.63 -4.86
N ASP A 124 -1.34 -13.70 -4.62
CA ASP A 124 -1.08 -12.26 -4.80
C ASP A 124 -0.01 -11.77 -3.81
N PHE A 125 -0.03 -12.27 -2.57
CA PHE A 125 0.98 -11.91 -1.59
C PHE A 125 2.39 -12.37 -1.98
N ILE A 126 2.49 -13.52 -2.63
CA ILE A 126 3.75 -14.06 -3.16
C ILE A 126 4.18 -13.26 -4.38
N ALA A 127 3.26 -12.93 -5.30
CA ALA A 127 3.57 -12.25 -6.55
C ALA A 127 4.28 -10.90 -6.36
N HIS A 128 3.77 -10.05 -5.46
CA HIS A 128 4.34 -8.71 -5.23
C HIS A 128 5.55 -8.69 -4.26
N GLU A 129 6.00 -9.84 -3.74
CA GLU A 129 7.14 -9.93 -2.82
C GLU A 129 8.44 -10.30 -3.58
N SER A 130 9.52 -9.58 -3.27
CA SER A 130 10.89 -9.95 -3.67
C SER A 130 11.74 -10.16 -2.41
N HIS A 131 11.61 -11.33 -1.79
CA HIS A 131 12.31 -11.66 -0.56
C HIS A 131 13.74 -12.17 -0.85
N TRP A 132 14.74 -11.61 -0.18
CA TRP A 132 16.17 -11.92 -0.42
C TRP A 132 16.58 -13.39 -0.20
N ARG A 133 15.75 -14.16 0.53
CA ARG A 133 15.94 -15.61 0.77
C ARG A 133 15.14 -16.52 -0.17
N ALA A 134 14.20 -15.97 -0.93
CA ALA A 134 13.38 -16.77 -1.83
C ALA A 134 14.10 -17.01 -3.15
N GLY A 135 13.59 -17.96 -3.93
CA GLY A 135 14.07 -18.24 -5.29
C GLY A 135 14.84 -19.56 -5.41
N PRO A 136 15.59 -19.75 -6.52
CA PRO A 136 16.28 -21.01 -6.79
C PRO A 136 17.25 -21.39 -5.67
N GLY A 137 17.11 -22.61 -5.12
CA GLY A 137 17.97 -23.13 -4.06
C GLY A 137 17.55 -22.77 -2.63
N ALA A 138 16.47 -22.00 -2.45
CA ALA A 138 15.87 -21.78 -1.14
C ALA A 138 15.11 -23.02 -0.64
N ASP A 139 14.84 -23.06 0.67
CA ASP A 139 14.01 -24.10 1.29
C ASP A 139 12.63 -24.16 0.60
N PRO A 140 12.19 -25.33 0.08
CA PRO A 140 10.87 -25.48 -0.50
C PRO A 140 9.73 -25.03 0.41
N ALA A 141 9.86 -25.21 1.73
CA ALA A 141 8.86 -24.73 2.68
C ALA A 141 8.80 -23.20 2.73
N PHE A 142 9.94 -22.52 2.57
CA PHE A 142 10.03 -21.07 2.50
C PHE A 142 9.45 -20.53 1.18
N ASN A 143 9.83 -21.13 0.05
CA ASN A 143 9.33 -20.74 -1.28
C ASN A 143 7.82 -20.97 -1.46
N ARG A 144 7.18 -21.83 -0.67
CA ARG A 144 5.72 -21.97 -0.66
C ARG A 144 4.98 -20.73 -0.13
N LEU A 145 5.67 -19.88 0.63
CA LEU A 145 5.09 -18.73 1.28
C LEU A 145 5.69 -17.40 0.82
N HIS A 146 6.84 -17.40 0.12
CA HIS A 146 7.55 -16.17 -0.22
C HIS A 146 7.90 -16.07 -1.71
N GLY A 147 7.76 -14.86 -2.25
CA GLY A 147 8.14 -14.51 -3.62
C GLY A 147 9.59 -14.06 -3.76
N ALA A 148 10.18 -14.27 -4.93
CA ALA A 148 11.57 -13.88 -5.25
C ALA A 148 11.68 -12.82 -6.35
N ASP A 149 10.66 -12.71 -7.20
CA ASP A 149 10.71 -11.90 -8.41
C ASP A 149 10.20 -10.47 -8.16
N GLY A 150 9.22 -10.32 -7.27
CA GLY A 150 8.46 -9.08 -7.11
C GLY A 150 7.66 -8.71 -8.36
N GLU A 151 6.80 -7.71 -8.21
CA GLU A 151 6.17 -7.01 -9.34
C GLU A 151 6.86 -5.69 -9.64
#